data_AF-A0AA39HGJ6-F1
#
_entry.id   AF-A0AA39HGJ6-F1
#
_cell.length_a   1.000
_cell.length_b   1.000
_cell.length_c   1.000
_cell.angle_alpha   90.00
_cell.angle_beta   90.00
_cell.angle_gamma   90.00
#
_symmetry.space_group_name_H-M   'P 1'
#
loop_
_entity.id
_entity.type
_entity.pdbx_description
1 polymer ?
#
loop_
_entity_poly.entity_id
_entity_poly.type
_entity_poly.pdbx_seq_one_letter_code
_entity_poly.pdbx_strand_id
1 'polypeptide(L)'
;MSGPYRSLIALAQSRLAKYTDQVEEWNANDTDWSPVENLKVLNFIDNIERTIGQISEQNEKWTAYIQTLAGEKLTVEEAVHDTWAQKPDSFLVQIDRAYEALNLLRAKHREYSVTAREPLSPLVRDECMLNTTG
;
A
#
# COMPACT_ATOMS: atom_id res chain seq x y z
N MET A 1 25.03 -4.15 20.92
CA MET A 1 24.26 -3.12 20.18
C MET A 1 23.58 -3.83 19.05
N SER A 2 22.24 -3.83 19.04
CA SER A 2 21.46 -4.27 17.89
C SER A 2 21.90 -3.52 16.65
N GLY A 3 22.10 -4.20 15.53
CA GLY A 3 22.49 -3.57 14.27
C GLY A 3 21.51 -2.48 13.80
N PRO A 4 21.78 -1.83 12.64
CA PRO A 4 20.98 -0.71 12.13
C PRO A 4 19.50 -1.07 11.85
N TYR A 5 19.15 -2.36 11.89
CA TYR A 5 17.85 -2.92 11.54
C TYR A 5 16.69 -2.23 12.27
N ARG A 6 16.79 -2.05 13.60
CA ARG A 6 15.70 -1.45 14.40
C ARG A 6 15.34 -0.05 13.94
N SER A 7 16.34 0.79 13.72
CA SER A 7 16.15 2.17 13.25
C SER A 7 15.59 2.22 11.83
N LEU A 8 16.02 1.30 10.96
CA LEU A 8 15.51 1.20 9.59
C LEU A 8 14.05 0.71 9.56
N ILE A 9 13.70 -0.28 10.38
CA ILE A 9 12.33 -0.75 10.57
C ILE A 9 11.45 0.39 11.08
N ALA A 10 11.87 1.10 12.13
CA ALA A 10 11.09 2.22 12.67
C ALA A 10 10.86 3.34 11.64
N LEU A 11 11.88 3.66 10.83
CA LEU A 11 11.75 4.65 9.77
C LEU A 11 10.75 4.20 8.70
N ALA A 12 10.83 2.95 8.26
CA ALA A 12 9.93 2.38 7.27
C ALA A 12 8.50 2.25 7.83
N GLN A 13 8.34 1.85 9.08
CA GLN A 13 7.07 1.79 9.81
C GLN A 13 6.39 3.16 9.84
N SER A 14 7.13 4.23 10.16
CA SER A 14 6.60 5.59 10.16
C SER A 14 6.12 6.05 8.77
N ARG A 15 6.86 5.69 7.71
CA ARG A 15 6.43 5.95 6.33
C ARG A 15 5.16 5.17 5.98
N LEU A 16 5.11 3.90 6.37
CA LEU A 16 3.97 3.03 6.10
C LEU A 16 2.69 3.57 6.76
N ALA A 17 2.78 3.93 8.05
CA ALA A 17 1.67 4.57 8.77
C ALA A 17 1.19 5.85 8.07
N LYS A 18 2.13 6.71 7.62
CA LYS A 18 1.77 7.91 6.87
C LYS A 18 1.05 7.59 5.57
N TYR A 19 1.47 6.57 4.83
CA TYR A 19 0.79 6.18 3.60
C TYR A 19 -0.60 5.61 3.88
N THR A 20 -0.78 4.81 4.93
CA THR A 20 -2.10 4.28 5.30
C THR A 20 -3.06 5.39 5.71
N ASP A 21 -2.60 6.37 6.49
CA ASP A 21 -3.40 7.54 6.89
C ASP A 21 -3.83 8.35 5.65
N GLN A 22 -2.91 8.55 4.69
CA GLN A 22 -3.21 9.25 3.44
C GLN A 22 -4.20 8.49 2.55
N VAL A 23 -4.20 7.15 2.58
CA VAL A 23 -5.18 6.33 1.87
C VAL A 23 -6.55 6.44 2.53
N GLU A 24 -6.61 6.44 3.86
CA GLU A 24 -7.86 6.63 4.61
C GLU A 24 -8.48 8.01 4.30
N GLU A 25 -7.68 9.07 4.37
CA GLU A 25 -8.11 10.44 4.01
C GLU A 25 -8.57 10.51 2.54
N TRP A 26 -7.79 9.93 1.62
CA TRP A 26 -8.17 9.87 0.22
C TRP A 26 -9.51 9.16 0.00
N ASN A 27 -9.72 8.02 0.66
CA ASN A 27 -10.95 7.24 0.54
C ASN A 27 -12.14 7.96 1.16
N ALA A 28 -11.94 8.68 2.27
CA ALA A 28 -12.99 9.47 2.92
C ALA A 28 -13.48 10.65 2.08
N ASN A 29 -12.64 11.16 1.17
CA ASN A 29 -13.00 12.25 0.26
C ASN A 29 -13.88 11.81 -0.93
N ASP A 30 -14.10 10.49 -1.11
CA ASP A 30 -14.96 9.90 -2.16
C ASP A 30 -14.77 10.52 -3.55
N THR A 31 -13.51 10.66 -3.95
CA THR A 31 -13.14 11.33 -5.21
C THR A 31 -13.65 10.56 -6.42
N ASP A 32 -14.34 11.26 -7.33
CA ASP A 32 -14.77 10.73 -8.63
C ASP A 32 -13.58 10.21 -9.46
N TRP A 33 -13.88 9.29 -10.37
CA TRP A 33 -12.88 8.77 -11.28
C TRP A 33 -12.25 9.86 -12.15
N SER A 34 -10.92 9.86 -12.21
CA SER A 34 -10.15 10.58 -13.23
C SER A 34 -8.81 9.88 -13.48
N PRO A 35 -8.13 10.15 -14.62
CA PRO A 35 -6.78 9.65 -14.86
C PRO A 35 -5.78 10.06 -13.76
N VAL A 36 -5.96 11.25 -13.17
CA VAL A 36 -5.11 11.74 -12.08
C VAL A 36 -5.33 10.92 -10.82
N GLU A 37 -6.59 10.64 -10.47
CA GLU A 37 -6.91 9.78 -9.32
C GLU A 37 -6.43 8.34 -9.52
N ASN A 38 -6.48 7.82 -10.75
CA ASN A 38 -5.93 6.50 -11.05
C ASN A 38 -4.40 6.44 -10.85
N LEU A 39 -3.67 7.47 -11.29
CA LEU A 39 -2.21 7.57 -11.03
C LEU A 39 -1.90 7.69 -9.54
N LYS A 40 -2.75 8.39 -8.78
CA LYS A 40 -2.60 8.52 -7.32
C LYS A 40 -2.78 7.17 -6.62
N VAL A 41 -3.78 6.38 -7.02
CA VAL A 41 -3.97 5.00 -6.53
C VAL A 41 -2.75 4.12 -6.81
N LEU A 42 -2.25 4.13 -8.05
CA LEU A 42 -1.04 3.38 -8.42
C LEU A 42 0.18 3.79 -7.59
N ASN A 43 0.38 5.09 -7.38
CA ASN A 43 1.46 5.59 -6.55
C ASN A 43 1.33 5.15 -5.08
N PHE A 44 0.11 5.11 -4.52
CA PHE A 44 -0.09 4.56 -3.18
C PHE A 44 0.28 3.07 -3.11
N ILE A 45 -0.15 2.27 -4.09
CA ILE A 45 0.18 0.84 -4.18
C ILE A 45 1.70 0.65 -4.17
N ASP A 46 2.41 1.33 -5.08
CA ASP A 46 3.86 1.21 -5.21
C ASP A 46 4.59 1.61 -3.90
N ASN A 47 4.17 2.72 -3.28
CA ASN A 47 4.78 3.20 -2.05
C ASN A 47 4.57 2.23 -0.87
N ILE A 48 3.36 1.69 -0.74
CA ILE A 48 3.01 0.75 0.33
C ILE A 48 3.75 -0.57 0.12
N GLU A 49 3.68 -1.18 -1.07
CA GLU A 49 4.35 -2.45 -1.36
C GLU A 49 5.86 -2.38 -1.15
N ARG A 50 6.49 -1.31 -1.65
CA ARG A 50 7.93 -1.07 -1.46
C ARG A 50 8.29 -0.94 0.02
N THR A 51 7.47 -0.25 0.80
CA THR A 51 7.75 -0.02 2.22
C THR A 51 7.53 -1.29 3.04
N ILE A 52 6.52 -2.10 2.74
CA ILE A 52 6.36 -3.46 3.29
C ILE A 52 7.60 -4.30 2.99
N GLY A 53 8.06 -4.29 1.73
CA GLY A 53 9.28 -5.00 1.32
C GLY A 53 10.51 -4.58 2.12
N GLN A 54 10.70 -3.28 2.36
CA GLN A 54 11.78 -2.76 3.20
C GLN A 54 11.69 -3.26 4.65
N ILE A 55 10.50 -3.26 5.26
CA ILE A 55 10.33 -3.76 6.63
C ILE A 55 10.65 -5.25 6.69
N SER A 56 10.09 -6.04 5.77
CA SER A 56 10.32 -7.49 5.70
C SER A 56 11.79 -7.83 5.55
N GLU A 57 12.50 -7.17 4.64
CA GLU A 57 13.94 -7.36 4.43
C GLU A 57 14.76 -7.04 5.69
N GLN A 58 14.46 -5.93 6.36
CA GLN A 58 15.19 -5.56 7.58
C GLN A 58 14.86 -6.46 8.76
N ASN A 59 13.61 -6.94 8.86
CA ASN A 59 13.21 -7.90 9.89
C ASN A 59 13.86 -9.27 9.68
N GLU A 60 13.99 -9.73 8.42
CA GLU A 60 14.72 -10.94 8.09
C GLU A 60 16.20 -10.81 8.47
N LYS A 61 16.85 -9.69 8.12
CA LYS A 61 18.23 -9.42 8.52
C LYS A 61 18.41 -9.34 10.04
N TRP A 62 17.43 -8.78 10.76
CA TRP A 62 17.45 -8.73 12.21
C TRP A 62 17.32 -10.14 12.81
N THR A 63 16.41 -10.95 12.29
CA THR A 63 16.21 -12.35 12.72
C THR A 63 17.46 -13.19 12.46
N ALA A 64 18.07 -13.07 11.27
CA ALA A 64 19.32 -13.73 10.95
C ALA A 64 20.46 -13.28 11.89
N TYR A 65 20.54 -11.99 12.22
CA TYR A 65 21.50 -11.48 13.21
C TYR A 65 21.28 -12.11 14.59
N ILE A 66 20.04 -12.17 15.07
CA ILE A 66 19.70 -12.81 16.36
C ILE A 66 20.22 -14.25 16.39
N GLN A 67 20.01 -15.02 15.32
CA GLN A 67 20.47 -16.40 15.21
C GLN A 67 22.00 -16.58 15.26
N THR A 68 22.78 -15.51 15.02
CA THR A 68 24.25 -15.55 15.18
C THR A 68 24.71 -15.31 16.63
N LEU A 69 23.81 -14.89 17.51
CA LEU A 69 24.11 -14.60 18.91
C LEU A 69 24.03 -15.87 19.78
N ALA A 70 24.67 -15.82 20.95
CA ALA A 70 24.64 -16.89 21.94
C ALA A 70 24.61 -16.33 23.38
N GLY A 71 24.12 -17.15 24.31
CA GLY A 71 24.04 -16.81 25.73
C GLY A 71 23.20 -15.57 26.00
N GLU A 72 23.62 -14.73 26.94
CA GLU A 72 22.88 -13.53 27.37
C GLU A 72 22.56 -12.57 26.22
N LYS A 73 23.45 -12.44 25.22
CA LYS A 73 23.23 -11.55 24.07
C LYS A 73 22.05 -12.00 23.21
N LEU A 74 21.87 -13.31 23.03
CA LEU A 74 20.74 -13.87 22.31
C LEU A 74 19.44 -13.52 23.03
N THR A 75 19.36 -13.87 24.32
CA THR A 75 18.18 -13.65 25.16
C THR A 75 17.77 -12.17 25.21
N VAL A 76 18.73 -11.25 25.35
CA VAL A 76 18.46 -9.81 25.35
C VAL A 76 17.92 -9.35 23.99
N GLU A 77 18.51 -9.81 22.89
CA GLU A 77 18.11 -9.37 21.55
C GLU A 77 16.74 -9.95 21.14
N GLU A 78 16.45 -11.21 21.46
CA GLU A 78 15.14 -11.85 21.29
C GLU A 78 14.05 -11.09 22.06
N ALA A 79 14.28 -10.80 23.35
CA ALA A 79 13.32 -10.08 24.16
C ALA A 79 12.99 -8.68 23.59
N VAL A 80 13.99 -8.01 23.01
CA VAL A 80 13.76 -6.70 22.36
C VAL A 80 12.98 -6.85 21.06
N HIS A 81 13.28 -7.87 20.25
CA HIS A 81 12.52 -8.18 19.03
C HIS A 81 11.05 -8.46 19.35
N ASP A 82 10.79 -9.35 20.31
CA ASP A 82 9.45 -9.70 20.77
C ASP A 82 8.70 -8.46 21.29
N THR A 83 9.35 -7.66 22.13
CA THR A 83 8.76 -6.41 22.65
C THR A 83 8.38 -5.46 21.52
N TRP A 84 9.18 -5.37 20.45
CA TRP A 84 8.87 -4.52 19.30
C TRP A 84 7.71 -5.08 18.48
N ALA A 85 7.69 -6.39 18.24
CA ALA A 85 6.65 -7.05 17.46
C ALA A 85 5.27 -7.02 18.14
N GLN A 86 5.24 -7.05 19.48
CA GLN A 86 4.01 -7.10 20.29
C GLN A 86 3.42 -5.72 20.63
N LYS A 87 4.09 -4.61 20.28
CA LYS A 87 3.53 -3.27 20.50
C LYS A 87 2.22 -3.07 19.74
N PRO A 88 1.23 -2.35 20.30
CA PRO A 88 -0.01 -2.02 19.59
C PRO A 88 0.20 -1.28 18.26
N ASP A 89 1.31 -0.55 18.13
CA ASP A 89 1.68 0.17 16.90
C ASP A 89 2.78 -0.52 16.09
N SER A 90 3.13 -1.78 16.41
CA SER A 90 4.30 -2.45 15.87
C SER A 90 4.35 -2.48 14.36
N PHE A 91 5.55 -2.73 13.81
CA PHE A 91 5.74 -2.91 12.38
C PHE A 91 4.85 -4.02 11.79
N LEU A 92 4.50 -5.07 12.57
CA LEU A 92 3.56 -6.09 12.15
C LEU A 92 2.13 -5.55 12.02
N VAL A 93 1.68 -4.76 13.01
CA VAL A 93 0.36 -4.11 12.95
C VAL A 93 0.29 -3.12 11.79
N GLN A 94 1.37 -2.37 11.51
CA GLN A 94 1.39 -1.46 10.36
C GLN A 94 1.38 -2.21 9.03
N ILE A 95 2.06 -3.35 8.92
CA ILE A 95 1.98 -4.22 7.73
C ILE A 95 0.55 -4.72 7.51
N ASP A 96 -0.13 -5.15 8.56
CA ASP A 96 -1.51 -5.63 8.49
C ASP A 96 -2.47 -4.55 7.96
N ARG A 97 -2.43 -3.36 8.56
CA ARG A 97 -3.18 -2.18 8.08
C ARG A 97 -2.85 -1.81 6.65
N ALA A 98 -1.58 -1.93 6.27
CA ALA A 98 -1.14 -1.65 4.92
C ALA A 98 -1.69 -2.66 3.91
N TYR A 99 -1.87 -3.93 4.29
CA TYR A 99 -2.55 -4.91 3.44
C TYR A 99 -4.03 -4.59 3.25
N GLU A 100 -4.72 -4.12 4.28
CA GLU A 100 -6.10 -3.62 4.16
C GLU A 100 -6.18 -2.45 3.17
N ALA A 101 -5.28 -1.48 3.30
CA ALA A 101 -5.16 -0.35 2.37
C ALA A 101 -4.86 -0.81 0.93
N LEU A 102 -3.96 -1.79 0.74
CA LEU A 102 -3.70 -2.37 -0.59
C LEU A 102 -4.92 -3.04 -1.19
N ASN A 103 -5.71 -3.77 -0.38
CA ASN A 103 -6.92 -4.42 -0.86
C ASN A 103 -7.94 -3.39 -1.37
N LEU A 104 -8.13 -2.29 -0.63
CA LEU A 104 -8.96 -1.16 -1.03
C LEU A 104 -8.45 -0.54 -2.35
N LEU A 105 -7.17 -0.16 -2.40
CA LEU A 105 -6.57 0.50 -3.57
C LEU A 105 -6.64 -0.37 -4.82
N ARG A 106 -6.36 -1.67 -4.69
CA ARG A 106 -6.45 -2.63 -5.80
C ARG A 106 -7.90 -2.82 -6.26
N ALA A 107 -8.89 -2.74 -5.37
CA ALA A 107 -10.30 -2.75 -5.75
C ALA A 107 -10.66 -1.50 -6.57
N LYS A 108 -10.29 -0.31 -6.07
CA LYS A 108 -10.51 0.98 -6.77
C LYS A 108 -9.81 1.02 -8.13
N HIS A 109 -8.58 0.53 -8.22
CA HIS A 109 -7.86 0.44 -9.50
C HIS A 109 -8.57 -0.48 -10.53
N ARG A 110 -9.17 -1.59 -10.07
CA ARG A 110 -9.97 -2.46 -10.94
C ARG A 110 -11.24 -1.78 -11.41
N GLU A 111 -11.96 -1.08 -10.53
CA GLU A 111 -13.15 -0.29 -10.89
C GLU A 111 -12.80 0.73 -11.98
N TYR A 112 -11.72 1.49 -11.78
CA TYR A 112 -11.24 2.49 -12.73
C TYR A 112 -10.85 1.90 -14.09
N SER A 113 -10.28 0.69 -14.09
CA SER A 113 -9.92 -0.04 -15.32
C SER A 113 -11.15 -0.55 -16.08
N VAL A 114 -12.27 -0.82 -15.40
CA VAL A 114 -13.54 -1.20 -16.03
C VAL A 114 -14.23 0.02 -16.62
N THR A 115 -14.31 1.13 -15.87
CA THR A 115 -14.93 2.38 -16.35
C THR A 115 -14.22 2.95 -17.56
N ALA A 116 -12.87 2.87 -17.62
CA ALA A 116 -12.10 3.29 -18.78
C ALA A 116 -12.33 2.44 -20.05
N ARG A 117 -12.96 1.25 -19.93
CA ARG A 117 -13.25 0.34 -21.05
C ARG A 117 -14.63 0.53 -21.65
N GLU A 118 -15.53 1.30 -21.05
CA GLU A 118 -16.78 1.68 -21.71
C GLU A 118 -16.49 2.80 -22.71
N PRO A 119 -16.53 2.55 -24.03
CA PRO A 119 -16.51 3.66 -24.97
C PRO A 119 -17.79 4.48 -24.75
N LEU A 120 -17.66 5.81 -24.73
CA LEU A 120 -18.79 6.70 -24.97
C LEU A 120 -19.45 6.24 -26.27
N SER A 121 -20.58 5.54 -26.18
CA SER A 121 -21.39 5.19 -27.34
C SER A 121 -21.77 6.50 -28.03
N PRO A 122 -21.34 6.76 -29.28
CA PRO A 122 -21.85 7.90 -30.00
C PRO A 122 -23.28 7.54 -30.40
N LEU A 123 -24.24 8.05 -29.64
CA LEU A 123 -25.56 8.42 -30.15
C LEU A 123 -25.37 9.48 -31.25
N VAL A 124 -24.93 9.04 -32.43
CA VAL A 124 -24.97 9.80 -33.69
C VAL A 124 -25.29 8.83 -34.82
N ARG A 125 -26.54 8.39 -34.88
CA ARG A 125 -27.17 7.86 -36.12
C ARG A 125 -28.64 8.30 -36.24
N ASP A 126 -28.93 9.53 -35.84
CA ASP A 126 -29.97 10.34 -36.47
C ASP A 126 -29.15 11.41 -37.22
N GLU A 127 -29.11 11.55 -38.54
CA GLU A 127 -30.14 11.46 -39.55
C GLU A 127 -29.50 10.92 -40.85
N CYS A 128 -29.93 9.75 -41.32
CA CYS A 128 -29.75 9.36 -42.71
C CYS A 128 -31.09 8.82 -43.21
N MET A 129 -32.10 9.67 -43.14
CA MET A 129 -33.40 9.41 -43.73
C MET A 129 -33.89 10.70 -44.37
N LEU A 130 -34.21 10.58 -45.66
CA LEU A 130 -35.09 11.44 -46.46
C LEU A 130 -34.46 12.70 -47.08
N ASN A 131 -34.02 12.55 -48.32
CA ASN A 131 -34.65 13.31 -49.40
C ASN A 131 -34.52 12.56 -50.74
N THR A 132 -35.44 11.62 -50.94
CA THR A 132 -35.97 11.25 -52.24
C THR A 132 -37.18 12.14 -52.53
N THR A 133 -37.12 12.90 -53.65
CA THR A 133 -38.18 13.41 -54.54
C THR A 133 -38.08 14.90 -54.86
N GLY A 134 -38.05 15.21 -56.17
CA GLY A 134 -38.06 16.54 -56.75
C GLY A 134 -37.32 16.57 -58.07
#